data_AF-A0A7Y4RF18-F1
#
_entry.id   AF-A0A7Y4RF18-F1
#
_cell.length_a   1.000
_cell.length_b   1.000
_cell.length_c   1.000
_cell.angle_alpha   90.00
_cell.angle_beta   90.00
_cell.angle_gamma   90.00
#
_symmetry.space_group_name_H-M   'P 1'
#
loop_
_entity.id
_entity.type
_entity.pdbx_description
1 polymer ?
#
loop_
_entity_poly.entity_id
_entity_poly.type
_entity_poly.pdbx_seq_one_letter_code
_entity_poly.pdbx_strand_id
1 'polypeptide(L)'
;MPKIYFILFELNIYLQFAICLRHALKNGTPNLLKLIAGTAFGVLLEIATIRQLNAYEYGQFTLMVLDVPLCIGVAWSCIIYAVMEFSDGSSLPYWTRPILDGLLALNIDLALDTVAIRLGFWDWGQGLRFQYFGVPYANFWAWFWVVSSFSLGYRLLAIRSDWIGKWLPSFSGIVVGLVCVLFTNAFITFIVPFDYHTLTIAPVFISALFIVIVSRPRFYQTPVDPLAFWVPFLTHFYLLVAGLASGVILDPPALLWIALSMLILALVLHKPSIQNIFIKKPSFSEQ
;
A
#
# COMPACT_ATOMS: atom_id res chain seq x y z
N MET A 1 16.51 9.08 20.94
CA MET A 1 15.30 9.89 20.67
C MET A 1 14.50 9.37 19.46
N PRO A 2 13.80 8.21 19.51
CA PRO A 2 12.96 7.73 18.41
C PRO A 2 11.44 7.66 18.73
N LYS A 3 11.02 7.71 20.00
CA LYS A 3 9.63 7.41 20.41
C LYS A 3 8.56 8.30 19.77
N ILE A 4 8.86 9.59 19.53
CA ILE A 4 7.85 10.50 18.98
C ILE A 4 7.49 10.16 17.53
N TYR A 5 8.46 9.77 16.70
CA TYR A 5 8.20 9.39 15.30
C TYR A 5 7.36 8.10 15.24
N PHE A 6 7.61 7.13 16.12
CA PHE A 6 6.77 5.94 16.22
C PHE A 6 5.32 6.30 16.57
N ILE A 7 5.11 7.10 17.62
CA ILE A 7 3.77 7.50 18.05
C ILE A 7 3.05 8.29 16.94
N LEU A 8 3.73 9.24 16.29
CA LEU A 8 3.13 10.03 15.21
C LEU A 8 2.81 9.17 13.98
N PHE A 9 3.65 8.19 13.67
CA PHE A 9 3.38 7.22 12.60
C PHE A 9 2.16 6.36 12.92
N GLU A 10 2.05 5.84 14.15
CA GLU A 10 0.88 5.08 14.60
C GLU A 10 -0.39 5.92 14.53
N LEU A 11 -0.36 7.15 15.06
CA LEU A 11 -1.51 8.07 15.00
C LEU A 11 -1.91 8.39 13.55
N ASN A 12 -0.95 8.58 12.67
CA ASN A 12 -1.20 8.80 11.24
C ASN A 12 -1.92 7.60 10.60
N ILE A 13 -1.46 6.37 10.89
CA ILE A 13 -2.11 5.15 10.39
C ILE A 13 -3.52 4.99 10.97
N TYR A 14 -3.72 5.20 12.27
CA TYR A 14 -5.04 5.07 12.87
C TYR A 14 -6.01 6.15 12.39
N LEU A 15 -5.52 7.35 12.05
CA LEU A 15 -6.31 8.37 11.37
C LEU A 15 -6.75 7.89 9.98
N GLN A 16 -5.83 7.33 9.18
CA GLN A 16 -6.17 6.73 7.88
C GLN A 16 -7.20 5.61 8.03
N PHE A 17 -7.03 4.75 9.04
CA PHE A 17 -7.97 3.69 9.35
C PHE A 17 -9.36 4.22 9.71
N ALA A 18 -9.44 5.29 10.51
CA ALA A 18 -10.72 5.91 10.84
C ALA A 18 -11.44 6.47 9.60
N ILE A 19 -10.69 7.04 8.64
CA ILE A 19 -11.24 7.50 7.35
C ILE A 19 -11.79 6.30 6.55
N CYS A 20 -11.02 5.24 6.40
CA CYS A 20 -11.43 4.01 5.70
C CYS A 20 -12.61 3.32 6.39
N LEU A 21 -12.60 3.25 7.72
CA LEU A 21 -13.68 2.65 8.52
C LEU A 21 -14.99 3.42 8.35
N ARG A 22 -14.95 4.75 8.40
CA ARG A 22 -16.12 5.59 8.16
C ARG A 22 -16.73 5.31 6.78
N HIS A 23 -15.89 5.20 5.75
CA HIS A 23 -16.36 4.86 4.42
C HIS A 23 -16.91 3.43 4.34
N ALA A 24 -16.21 2.47 4.93
CA ALA A 24 -16.61 1.07 4.92
C ALA A 24 -17.98 0.85 5.60
N LEU A 25 -18.21 1.51 6.74
CA LEU A 25 -19.50 1.47 7.45
C LEU A 25 -20.64 2.06 6.62
N LYS A 26 -20.39 3.11 5.84
CA LYS A 26 -21.39 3.74 4.96
C LYS A 26 -21.71 2.90 3.72
N ASN A 27 -20.75 2.13 3.23
CA ASN A 27 -20.86 1.36 1.99
C ASN A 27 -21.12 -0.14 2.21
N GLY A 28 -21.63 -0.49 3.39
CA GLY A 28 -22.18 -1.81 3.69
C GLY A 28 -21.16 -2.89 4.08
N THR A 29 -21.71 -4.04 4.44
CA THR A 29 -20.97 -5.18 5.00
C THR A 29 -19.76 -5.64 4.18
N PRO A 30 -19.81 -5.75 2.84
CA PRO A 30 -18.65 -6.19 2.06
C PRO A 30 -17.42 -5.30 2.26
N ASN A 31 -17.62 -3.99 2.31
CA ASN A 31 -16.53 -3.04 2.54
C ASN A 31 -15.98 -3.11 3.96
N LEU A 32 -16.85 -3.27 4.97
CA LEU A 32 -16.40 -3.49 6.34
C LEU A 32 -15.56 -4.77 6.46
N LEU A 33 -16.03 -5.87 5.87
CA LEU A 33 -15.29 -7.14 5.84
C LEU A 33 -13.97 -7.00 5.08
N LYS A 34 -13.92 -6.26 3.96
CA LYS A 34 -12.69 -5.97 3.21
C LYS A 34 -11.64 -5.28 4.10
N LEU A 35 -12.06 -4.27 4.87
CA LEU A 35 -11.16 -3.52 5.77
C LEU A 35 -10.66 -4.37 6.97
N ILE A 36 -11.55 -5.16 7.58
CA ILE A 36 -11.17 -6.06 8.68
C ILE A 36 -10.22 -7.15 8.16
N ALA A 37 -10.55 -7.77 7.02
CA ALA A 37 -9.73 -8.79 6.40
C ALA A 37 -8.38 -8.26 5.92
N GLY A 38 -8.31 -7.03 5.40
CA GLY A 38 -7.04 -6.38 5.06
C GLY A 38 -6.12 -6.24 6.28
N THR A 39 -6.69 -5.97 7.46
CA THR A 39 -5.90 -5.86 8.71
C THR A 39 -5.39 -7.22 9.15
N ALA A 40 -6.27 -8.23 9.15
CA ALA A 40 -5.89 -9.61 9.47
C ALA A 40 -4.85 -10.14 8.48
N PHE A 41 -5.04 -9.89 7.18
CA PHE A 41 -4.11 -10.24 6.13
C PHE A 41 -2.74 -9.61 6.35
N GLY A 42 -2.67 -8.31 6.60
CA GLY A 42 -1.41 -7.61 6.86
C GLY A 42 -0.66 -8.18 8.05
N VAL A 43 -1.33 -8.44 9.18
CA VAL A 43 -0.69 -9.06 10.36
C VAL A 43 -0.18 -10.48 10.04
N LEU A 44 -1.01 -11.32 9.41
CA LEU A 44 -0.65 -12.70 9.09
C LEU A 44 0.51 -12.77 8.09
N LEU A 45 0.49 -11.91 7.07
CA LEU A 45 1.54 -11.76 6.08
C LEU A 45 2.89 -11.46 6.75
N GLU A 46 2.91 -10.45 7.63
CA GLU A 46 4.15 -10.03 8.26
C GLU A 46 4.70 -11.09 9.20
N ILE A 47 3.84 -11.74 9.98
CA ILE A 47 4.24 -12.85 10.85
C ILE A 47 4.85 -13.97 10.01
N ALA A 48 4.21 -14.34 8.88
CA ALA A 48 4.71 -15.38 8.00
C ALA A 48 6.05 -14.98 7.37
N THR A 49 6.19 -13.75 6.90
CA THR A 49 7.41 -13.26 6.24
C THR A 49 8.58 -13.19 7.21
N ILE A 50 8.39 -12.63 8.41
CA ILE A 50 9.44 -12.55 9.44
C ILE A 50 9.85 -13.96 9.89
N ARG A 51 8.90 -14.82 10.24
CA ARG A 51 9.23 -16.14 10.81
C ARG A 51 9.75 -17.15 9.81
N GLN A 52 9.32 -17.06 8.55
CA GLN A 52 9.77 -17.99 7.51
C GLN A 52 11.10 -17.56 6.90
N LEU A 53 11.31 -16.25 6.73
CA LEU A 53 12.43 -15.74 5.95
C LEU A 53 13.49 -15.03 6.79
N ASN A 54 13.22 -14.74 8.08
CA ASN A 54 14.03 -13.85 8.92
C ASN A 54 14.44 -12.57 8.17
N ALA A 55 13.47 -12.00 7.43
CA ALA A 55 13.76 -11.01 6.41
C ALA A 55 14.19 -9.65 7.00
N TYR A 56 13.62 -9.27 8.15
CA TYR A 56 13.90 -8.02 8.85
C TYR A 56 13.30 -8.03 10.27
N GLU A 57 13.67 -7.06 11.08
CA GLU A 57 13.17 -6.90 12.46
C GLU A 57 12.48 -5.55 12.65
N TYR A 58 11.33 -5.54 13.32
CA TYR A 58 10.63 -4.30 13.68
C TYR A 58 11.21 -3.66 14.94
N GLY A 59 11.21 -2.33 14.95
CA GLY A 59 11.31 -1.55 16.19
C GLY A 59 10.10 -1.79 17.10
N GLN A 60 10.16 -1.23 18.32
CA GLN A 60 9.10 -1.43 19.32
C GLN A 60 8.01 -0.35 19.20
N PHE A 61 6.84 -0.76 18.71
CA PHE A 61 5.63 0.07 18.63
C PHE A 61 4.73 -0.13 19.85
N THR A 62 3.67 0.69 19.96
CA THR A 62 2.78 0.67 21.13
C THR A 62 2.04 -0.66 21.29
N LEU A 63 1.53 -1.22 20.19
CA LEU A 63 0.84 -2.51 20.19
C LEU A 63 1.52 -3.48 19.22
N MET A 64 2.07 -4.56 19.79
CA MET A 64 2.70 -5.64 19.06
C MET A 64 1.81 -6.89 19.10
N VAL A 65 1.65 -7.55 17.95
CA VAL A 65 1.08 -8.88 17.82
C VAL A 65 2.22 -9.83 17.52
N LEU A 66 2.70 -10.55 18.54
CA LEU A 66 3.96 -11.29 18.48
C LEU A 66 5.10 -10.34 18.07
N ASP A 67 5.74 -10.60 16.93
CA ASP A 67 6.90 -9.87 16.43
C ASP A 67 6.49 -8.69 15.51
N VAL A 68 5.18 -8.50 15.26
CA VAL A 68 4.65 -7.58 14.27
C VAL A 68 3.84 -6.46 14.92
N PRO A 69 4.11 -5.18 14.62
CA PRO A 69 3.27 -4.07 15.09
C PRO A 69 1.86 -4.13 14.50
N LEU A 70 0.83 -3.98 15.34
CA LEU A 70 -0.56 -3.96 14.89
C LEU A 70 -0.81 -2.85 13.86
N CYS A 71 -0.18 -1.68 14.06
CA CYS A 71 -0.31 -0.55 13.15
C CYS A 71 0.16 -0.90 11.73
N ILE A 72 1.11 -1.81 11.53
CA ILE A 72 1.53 -2.20 10.18
C ILE A 72 0.46 -3.03 9.48
N GLY A 73 -0.18 -3.97 10.18
CA GLY A 73 -1.34 -4.68 9.63
C GLY A 73 -2.48 -3.73 9.26
N VAL A 74 -2.72 -2.71 10.10
CA VAL A 74 -3.70 -1.65 9.83
C VAL A 74 -3.30 -0.79 8.61
N ALA A 75 -2.01 -0.47 8.46
CA ALA A 75 -1.49 0.27 7.31
C ALA A 75 -1.71 -0.50 6.00
N TRP A 76 -1.37 -1.80 5.97
CA TRP A 76 -1.67 -2.67 4.84
C TRP A 76 -3.14 -2.63 4.44
N SER A 77 -4.03 -2.72 5.43
CA SER A 77 -5.47 -2.62 5.19
C SER A 77 -5.87 -1.29 4.54
N CYS A 78 -5.38 -0.17 5.07
CA CYS A 78 -5.70 1.16 4.54
C CYS A 78 -5.21 1.32 3.11
N ILE A 79 -3.99 0.88 2.82
CA ILE A 79 -3.39 0.93 1.48
C ILE A 79 -4.21 0.10 0.51
N ILE A 80 -4.43 -1.18 0.79
CA ILE A 80 -5.23 -2.10 -0.05
C ILE A 80 -6.63 -1.51 -0.29
N TYR A 81 -7.29 -1.04 0.77
CA TYR A 81 -8.63 -0.47 0.67
C TYR A 81 -8.65 0.76 -0.26
N ALA A 82 -7.71 1.67 -0.10
CA ALA A 82 -7.64 2.92 -0.85
C ALA A 82 -7.29 2.71 -2.33
N VAL A 83 -6.31 1.85 -2.64
CA VAL A 83 -5.93 1.60 -4.04
C VAL A 83 -7.04 0.88 -4.79
N MET A 84 -7.73 -0.08 -4.15
CA MET A 84 -8.87 -0.77 -4.76
C MET A 84 -10.04 0.19 -5.03
N GLU A 85 -10.33 1.10 -4.09
CA GLU A 85 -11.33 2.16 -4.27
C GLU A 85 -10.98 3.06 -5.48
N PHE A 86 -9.69 3.43 -5.61
CA PHE A 86 -9.23 4.23 -6.73
C PHE A 86 -9.32 3.49 -8.08
N SER A 87 -8.83 2.24 -8.14
CA SER A 87 -8.83 1.46 -9.38
C SER A 87 -10.24 1.05 -9.79
N ASP A 88 -11.18 0.92 -8.84
CA ASP A 88 -12.59 0.67 -9.14
C ASP A 88 -13.27 1.80 -9.88
N GLY A 89 -12.83 3.04 -9.63
CA GLY A 89 -13.24 4.22 -10.38
C GLY A 89 -12.59 4.38 -11.76
N SER A 90 -11.76 3.43 -12.20
CA SER A 90 -11.08 3.50 -13.50
C SER A 90 -11.81 2.74 -14.61
N SER A 91 -11.52 3.10 -15.86
CA SER A 91 -11.95 2.36 -17.05
C SER A 91 -11.17 1.07 -17.32
N LEU A 92 -10.28 0.65 -16.41
CA LEU A 92 -9.54 -0.61 -16.61
C LEU A 92 -10.50 -1.81 -16.58
N PRO A 93 -10.24 -2.84 -17.41
CA PRO A 93 -10.91 -4.12 -17.27
C PRO A 93 -10.81 -4.62 -15.82
N TYR A 94 -11.89 -5.23 -15.33
CA TYR A 94 -12.02 -5.65 -13.94
C TYR A 94 -10.83 -6.48 -13.44
N TRP A 95 -10.30 -7.36 -14.29
CA TRP A 95 -9.15 -8.23 -13.97
C TRP A 95 -7.78 -7.58 -14.13
N THR A 96 -7.71 -6.39 -14.75
CA THR A 96 -6.47 -5.60 -14.87
C THR A 96 -6.28 -4.67 -13.67
N ARG A 97 -7.36 -4.31 -12.97
CA ARG A 97 -7.33 -3.43 -11.79
C ARG A 97 -6.33 -3.87 -10.69
N PRO A 98 -6.19 -5.17 -10.36
CA PRO A 98 -5.18 -5.62 -9.41
C PRO A 98 -3.74 -5.21 -9.74
N ILE A 99 -3.39 -5.14 -11.04
CA ILE A 99 -2.05 -4.71 -11.47
C ILE A 99 -1.85 -3.24 -11.14
N LEU A 100 -2.86 -2.40 -11.37
CA LEU A 100 -2.83 -1.00 -10.97
C LEU A 100 -2.78 -0.86 -9.44
N ASP A 101 -3.53 -1.68 -8.70
CA ASP A 101 -3.53 -1.68 -7.23
C ASP A 101 -2.11 -1.90 -6.68
N GLY A 102 -1.39 -2.90 -7.20
CA GLY A 102 0.01 -3.15 -6.84
C GLY A 102 0.97 -2.00 -7.20
N LEU A 103 0.81 -1.40 -8.38
CA LEU A 103 1.64 -0.25 -8.79
C LEU A 103 1.38 1.00 -7.92
N LEU A 104 0.15 1.21 -7.47
CA LEU A 104 -0.19 2.31 -6.56
C LEU A 104 0.37 2.06 -5.15
N ALA A 105 0.43 0.81 -4.70
CA ALA A 105 1.10 0.47 -3.45
C ALA A 105 2.61 0.72 -3.53
N LEU A 106 3.25 0.37 -4.67
CA LEU A 106 4.67 0.67 -4.90
C LEU A 106 4.97 2.17 -4.89
N ASN A 107 4.05 3.02 -5.35
CA ASN A 107 4.22 4.48 -5.22
C ASN A 107 4.38 4.92 -3.75
N ILE A 108 3.70 4.26 -2.82
CA ILE A 108 3.83 4.53 -1.38
C ILE A 108 5.18 3.98 -0.88
N ASP A 109 5.46 2.71 -1.16
CA ASP A 109 6.64 1.99 -0.68
C ASP A 109 7.97 2.65 -1.08
N LEU A 110 8.10 3.08 -2.34
CA LEU A 110 9.32 3.71 -2.88
C LEU A 110 9.78 4.93 -2.06
N ALA A 111 8.85 5.66 -1.42
CA ALA A 111 9.20 6.74 -0.51
C ALA A 111 9.27 6.28 0.95
N LEU A 112 8.35 5.42 1.36
CA LEU A 112 8.13 5.02 2.75
C LEU A 112 9.32 4.29 3.35
N ASP A 113 9.76 3.23 2.70
CA ASP A 113 10.68 2.27 3.31
C ASP A 113 12.06 2.89 3.58
N THR A 114 12.54 3.72 2.66
CA THR A 114 13.84 4.40 2.79
C THR A 114 13.88 5.35 3.99
N VAL A 115 12.77 6.02 4.33
CA VAL A 115 12.69 6.90 5.49
C VAL A 115 12.46 6.09 6.76
N ALA A 116 11.58 5.08 6.71
CA ALA A 116 11.21 4.28 7.85
C ALA A 116 12.39 3.55 8.50
N ILE A 117 13.28 2.94 7.70
CA ILE A 117 14.46 2.25 8.22
C ILE A 117 15.44 3.20 8.91
N ARG A 118 15.50 4.46 8.46
CA ARG A 118 16.36 5.51 9.06
C ARG A 118 15.77 6.06 10.35
N LEU A 119 14.44 6.06 10.48
CA LEU A 119 13.73 6.39 11.71
C LEU A 119 13.70 5.23 12.71
N GLY A 120 14.23 4.06 12.33
CA GLY A 120 14.34 2.87 13.16
C GLY A 120 13.06 2.05 13.24
N PHE A 121 12.09 2.25 12.34
CA PHE A 121 10.81 1.53 12.36
C PHE A 121 11.01 0.03 12.11
N TRP A 122 11.93 -0.33 11.23
CA TRP A 122 12.45 -1.68 11.04
C TRP A 122 13.89 -1.62 10.51
N ASP A 123 14.57 -2.75 10.57
CA ASP A 123 15.91 -2.94 10.01
C ASP A 123 15.99 -4.21 9.16
N TRP A 124 16.45 -4.06 7.92
CA TRP A 124 16.71 -5.15 6.97
C TRP A 124 18.03 -5.90 7.25
N GLY A 125 18.87 -5.41 8.16
CA GLY A 125 20.12 -6.05 8.60
C GLY A 125 21.29 -5.96 7.60
N GLN A 126 21.09 -5.30 6.46
CA GLN A 126 22.07 -5.22 5.36
C GLN A 126 22.74 -3.84 5.24
N GLY A 127 22.27 -2.86 6.02
CA GLY A 127 22.81 -1.50 6.09
C GLY A 127 22.29 -0.54 5.01
N LEU A 128 22.40 0.77 5.28
CA LEU A 128 21.78 1.84 4.48
C LEU A 128 22.35 2.05 3.06
N ARG A 129 23.44 1.36 2.72
CA ARG A 129 24.05 1.39 1.37
C ARG A 129 23.61 0.22 0.50
N PHE A 130 22.81 -0.70 1.03
CA PHE A 130 22.36 -1.88 0.30
C PHE A 130 21.26 -1.53 -0.72
N GLN A 131 21.43 -1.98 -1.96
CA GLN A 131 20.45 -1.83 -3.06
C GLN A 131 19.76 -0.45 -3.08
N TYR A 132 18.45 -0.40 -2.87
CA TYR A 132 17.66 0.84 -2.93
C TYR A 132 17.78 1.61 -1.61
N PHE A 133 18.90 2.29 -1.40
CA PHE A 133 19.14 3.15 -0.23
C PHE A 133 18.95 2.45 1.13
N GLY A 134 19.28 1.16 1.20
CA GLY A 134 19.11 0.30 2.38
C GLY A 134 17.92 -0.64 2.30
N VAL A 135 17.08 -0.53 1.26
CA VAL A 135 15.90 -1.37 1.06
C VAL A 135 16.19 -2.44 0.00
N PRO A 136 15.97 -3.73 0.31
CA PRO A 136 16.14 -4.80 -0.67
C PRO A 136 15.13 -4.70 -1.82
N TYR A 137 15.54 -5.01 -3.05
CA TYR A 137 14.62 -5.04 -4.20
C TYR A 137 13.50 -6.08 -4.04
N ALA A 138 13.76 -7.14 -3.26
CA ALA A 138 12.76 -8.13 -2.90
C ALA A 138 11.59 -7.54 -2.08
N ASN A 139 11.78 -6.41 -1.40
CA ASN A 139 10.69 -5.70 -0.72
C ASN A 139 9.65 -5.17 -1.72
N PHE A 140 10.10 -4.44 -2.75
CA PHE A 140 9.20 -3.94 -3.80
C PHE A 140 8.47 -5.10 -4.51
N TRP A 141 9.19 -6.20 -4.76
CA TRP A 141 8.58 -7.41 -5.29
C TRP A 141 7.43 -7.91 -4.40
N ALA A 142 7.67 -8.03 -3.09
CA ALA A 142 6.66 -8.44 -2.13
C ALA A 142 5.48 -7.45 -2.11
N TRP A 143 5.72 -6.14 -1.99
CA TRP A 143 4.68 -5.10 -1.98
C TRP A 143 3.75 -5.18 -3.19
N PHE A 144 4.31 -5.35 -4.38
CA PHE A 144 3.53 -5.49 -5.60
C PHE A 144 2.62 -6.72 -5.53
N TRP A 145 3.15 -7.88 -5.14
CA TRP A 145 2.39 -9.11 -5.08
C TRP A 145 1.38 -9.13 -3.93
N VAL A 146 1.69 -8.55 -2.77
CA VAL A 146 0.79 -8.44 -1.61
C VAL A 146 -0.52 -7.78 -2.00
N VAL A 147 -0.42 -6.61 -2.62
CA VAL A 147 -1.61 -5.83 -2.95
C VAL A 147 -2.32 -6.38 -4.19
N SER A 148 -1.56 -6.77 -5.22
CA SER A 148 -2.14 -7.32 -6.45
C SER A 148 -2.88 -8.64 -6.19
N SER A 149 -2.29 -9.55 -5.41
CA SER A 149 -2.89 -10.86 -5.15
C SER A 149 -4.08 -10.79 -4.20
N PHE A 150 -4.05 -9.94 -3.16
CA PHE A 150 -5.22 -9.71 -2.32
C PHE A 150 -6.37 -9.12 -3.14
N SER A 151 -6.09 -8.08 -3.95
CA SER A 151 -7.10 -7.46 -4.82
C SER A 151 -7.70 -8.47 -5.80
N LEU A 152 -6.86 -9.27 -6.46
CA LEU A 152 -7.32 -10.34 -7.34
C LEU A 152 -8.19 -11.36 -6.58
N GLY A 153 -7.70 -11.87 -5.45
CA GLY A 153 -8.39 -12.83 -4.60
C GLY A 153 -9.76 -12.36 -4.14
N TYR A 154 -9.87 -11.10 -3.77
CA TYR A 154 -11.15 -10.47 -3.42
C TYR A 154 -12.08 -10.43 -4.64
N ARG A 155 -11.56 -9.95 -5.78
CA ARG A 155 -12.34 -9.75 -7.00
C ARG A 155 -12.89 -11.04 -7.61
N LEU A 156 -12.22 -12.18 -7.39
CA LEU A 156 -12.69 -13.51 -7.85
C LEU A 156 -14.12 -13.82 -7.41
N LEU A 157 -14.46 -13.50 -6.16
CA LEU A 157 -15.79 -13.77 -5.61
C LEU A 157 -16.69 -12.53 -5.61
N ALA A 158 -16.12 -11.32 -5.50
CA ALA A 158 -16.90 -10.08 -5.44
C ALA A 158 -17.71 -9.78 -6.72
N ILE A 159 -17.37 -10.40 -7.85
CA ILE A 159 -18.13 -10.28 -9.10
C ILE A 159 -19.54 -10.89 -9.01
N ARG A 160 -19.77 -11.79 -8.03
CA ARG A 160 -21.05 -12.45 -7.85
C ARG A 160 -22.05 -11.53 -7.13
N SER A 161 -23.32 -11.62 -7.50
CA SER A 161 -24.40 -10.84 -6.87
C SER A 161 -25.13 -11.58 -5.75
N ASP A 162 -24.77 -12.83 -5.48
CA ASP A 162 -25.37 -13.67 -4.46
C ASP A 162 -24.66 -13.56 -3.10
N TRP A 163 -25.06 -14.42 -2.16
CA TRP A 163 -24.46 -14.42 -0.81
C TRP A 163 -22.94 -14.67 -0.83
N ILE A 164 -22.44 -15.44 -1.81
CA ILE A 164 -21.01 -15.71 -1.97
C ILE A 164 -20.27 -14.40 -2.24
N GLY A 165 -20.77 -13.58 -3.17
CA GLY A 165 -20.18 -12.28 -3.49
C GLY A 165 -20.31 -11.24 -2.39
N LYS A 166 -21.18 -11.46 -1.40
CA LYS A 166 -21.31 -10.59 -0.22
C LYS A 166 -20.35 -10.95 0.91
N TRP A 167 -20.16 -12.24 1.20
CA TRP A 167 -19.52 -12.70 2.44
C TRP A 167 -18.14 -13.32 2.26
N LEU A 168 -17.86 -13.94 1.12
CA LEU A 168 -16.61 -14.67 0.89
C LEU A 168 -15.48 -13.91 0.17
N PRO A 169 -15.65 -12.73 -0.47
CA PRO A 169 -14.54 -12.05 -1.15
C PRO A 169 -13.36 -11.75 -0.23
N SER A 170 -13.62 -11.24 0.96
CA SER A 170 -12.59 -10.91 1.94
C SER A 170 -11.78 -12.12 2.39
N PHE A 171 -12.43 -13.27 2.58
CA PHE A 171 -11.76 -14.52 2.89
C PHE A 171 -10.92 -15.02 1.71
N SER A 172 -11.46 -14.96 0.48
CA SER A 172 -10.72 -15.29 -0.74
C SER A 172 -9.51 -14.37 -0.95
N GLY A 173 -9.63 -13.09 -0.64
CA GLY A 173 -8.53 -12.12 -0.66
C GLY A 173 -7.38 -12.54 0.27
N ILE A 174 -7.69 -12.96 1.51
CA ILE A 174 -6.68 -13.47 2.44
C ILE A 174 -6.02 -14.74 1.88
N VAL A 175 -6.80 -15.74 1.47
CA VAL A 175 -6.27 -17.04 1.05
C VAL A 175 -5.41 -16.91 -0.21
N VAL A 176 -5.94 -16.29 -1.26
CA VAL A 176 -5.20 -16.08 -2.51
C VAL A 176 -4.00 -15.17 -2.26
N GLY A 177 -4.18 -14.10 -1.48
CA GLY A 177 -3.12 -13.17 -1.11
C GLY A 177 -1.94 -13.88 -0.45
N LEU A 178 -2.19 -14.64 0.62
CA LEU A 178 -1.14 -15.35 1.35
C LEU A 178 -0.47 -16.41 0.48
N VAL A 179 -1.26 -17.24 -0.24
CA VAL A 179 -0.70 -18.28 -1.11
C VAL A 179 0.19 -17.68 -2.19
N CYS A 180 -0.28 -16.63 -2.88
CA CYS A 180 0.50 -15.98 -3.92
C CYS A 180 1.77 -15.34 -3.36
N VAL A 181 1.68 -14.55 -2.29
CA VAL A 181 2.85 -13.85 -1.74
C VAL A 181 3.89 -14.82 -1.20
N LEU A 182 3.47 -15.84 -0.44
CA LEU A 182 4.40 -16.84 0.08
C LEU A 182 5.07 -17.60 -1.05
N PHE A 183 4.33 -17.93 -2.12
CA PHE A 183 4.90 -18.55 -3.31
C PHE A 183 5.90 -17.63 -4.02
N THR A 184 5.54 -16.38 -4.30
CA THR A 184 6.40 -15.43 -5.02
C THR A 184 7.63 -15.03 -4.21
N ASN A 185 7.51 -14.95 -2.89
CA ASN A 185 8.62 -14.66 -1.99
C ASN A 185 9.53 -15.89 -1.87
N ALA A 186 8.98 -17.10 -1.71
CA ALA A 186 9.78 -18.31 -1.72
C ALA A 186 10.54 -18.49 -3.04
N PHE A 187 9.91 -18.14 -4.18
CA PHE A 187 10.55 -18.17 -5.48
C PHE A 187 11.77 -17.22 -5.54
N ILE A 188 11.61 -15.94 -5.19
CA ILE A 188 12.72 -14.99 -5.27
C ILE A 188 13.81 -15.27 -4.22
N THR A 189 13.45 -15.77 -3.04
CA THR A 189 14.40 -16.01 -1.95
C THR A 189 15.16 -17.32 -2.09
N PHE A 190 14.50 -18.42 -2.49
CA PHE A 190 15.10 -19.76 -2.46
C PHE A 190 15.46 -20.31 -3.84
N ILE A 191 14.85 -19.82 -4.92
CA ILE A 191 15.04 -20.37 -6.27
C ILE A 191 15.91 -19.46 -7.13
N VAL A 192 15.67 -18.15 -7.08
CA VAL A 192 16.41 -17.19 -7.92
C VAL A 192 17.71 -16.76 -7.22
N PRO A 193 18.90 -16.99 -7.83
CA PRO A 193 20.14 -16.51 -7.25
C PRO A 193 20.15 -14.98 -7.17
N PHE A 194 20.78 -14.44 -6.13
CA PHE A 194 20.76 -13.01 -5.81
C PHE A 194 21.15 -12.10 -6.99
N ASP A 195 22.17 -12.48 -7.76
CA ASP A 195 22.64 -11.71 -8.93
C ASP A 195 21.56 -11.54 -10.03
N TYR A 196 20.57 -12.44 -10.06
CA TYR A 196 19.46 -12.42 -11.02
C TYR A 196 18.18 -11.79 -10.46
N HIS A 197 18.18 -11.28 -9.23
CA HIS A 197 17.00 -10.65 -8.62
C HIS A 197 16.50 -9.48 -9.47
N THR A 198 17.37 -8.56 -9.86
CA THR A 198 17.00 -7.41 -10.69
C THR A 198 16.44 -7.84 -12.05
N LEU A 199 17.06 -8.85 -12.68
CA LEU A 199 16.62 -9.40 -13.97
C LEU A 199 15.30 -10.16 -13.89
N THR A 200 14.88 -10.56 -12.69
CA THR A 200 13.59 -11.21 -12.45
C THR A 200 12.50 -10.19 -12.11
N ILE A 201 12.83 -9.21 -11.25
CA ILE A 201 11.88 -8.21 -10.74
C ILE A 201 11.55 -7.16 -11.81
N ALA A 202 12.58 -6.63 -12.50
CA ALA A 202 12.39 -5.53 -13.45
C ALA A 202 11.42 -5.88 -14.60
N PRO A 203 11.48 -7.07 -15.24
CA PRO A 203 10.51 -7.44 -16.27
C PRO A 203 9.07 -7.45 -15.76
N VAL A 204 8.81 -7.93 -14.53
CA VAL A 204 7.46 -7.94 -13.95
C VAL A 204 6.92 -6.53 -13.80
N PHE A 205 7.72 -5.58 -13.28
CA PHE A 205 7.29 -4.20 -13.14
C PHE A 205 7.16 -3.48 -14.48
N ILE A 206 8.06 -3.73 -15.42
CA ILE A 206 7.97 -3.19 -16.78
C ILE A 206 6.70 -3.70 -17.47
N SER A 207 6.39 -4.99 -17.37
CA SER A 207 5.16 -5.57 -17.91
C SER A 207 3.92 -5.01 -17.23
N ALA A 208 3.91 -4.86 -15.91
CA ALA A 208 2.80 -4.26 -15.17
C ALA A 208 2.53 -2.81 -15.62
N LEU A 209 3.58 -1.99 -15.69
CA LEU A 209 3.51 -0.61 -16.18
C LEU A 209 3.05 -0.57 -17.64
N PHE A 210 3.63 -1.41 -18.49
CA PHE A 210 3.27 -1.49 -19.91
C PHE A 210 1.79 -1.84 -20.08
N ILE A 211 1.27 -2.84 -19.36
CA ILE A 211 -0.14 -3.22 -19.40
C ILE A 211 -1.02 -2.03 -19.01
N VAL A 212 -0.71 -1.32 -17.92
CA VAL A 212 -1.50 -0.16 -17.49
C VAL A 212 -1.42 1.00 -18.48
N ILE A 213 -0.23 1.34 -18.97
CA ILE A 213 -0.03 2.45 -19.92
C ILE A 213 -0.75 2.18 -21.25
N VAL A 214 -0.62 0.97 -21.80
CA VAL A 214 -1.28 0.59 -23.07
C VAL A 214 -2.79 0.50 -22.90
N SER A 215 -3.28 0.13 -21.72
CA SER A 215 -4.72 0.14 -21.40
C SER A 215 -5.32 1.55 -21.32
N ARG A 216 -4.49 2.61 -21.25
CA ARG A 216 -4.88 4.03 -21.22
C ARG A 216 -6.07 4.29 -20.28
N PRO A 217 -5.93 3.99 -18.97
CA PRO A 217 -7.03 4.12 -18.03
C PRO A 217 -7.53 5.57 -17.97
N ARG A 218 -8.85 5.72 -18.09
CA ARG A 218 -9.53 6.93 -17.67
C ARG A 218 -9.93 6.74 -16.21
N PHE A 219 -9.39 7.56 -15.33
CA PHE A 219 -9.75 7.55 -13.91
C PHE A 219 -11.04 8.35 -13.68
N TYR A 220 -11.68 8.14 -12.52
CA TYR A 220 -12.90 8.84 -12.12
C TYR A 220 -14.08 8.66 -13.11
N GLN A 221 -14.21 7.46 -13.70
CA GLN A 221 -15.41 7.10 -14.48
C GLN A 221 -16.64 6.96 -13.58
N THR A 222 -16.44 6.51 -12.34
CA THR A 222 -17.42 6.59 -11.26
C THR A 222 -16.87 7.49 -10.17
N PRO A 223 -17.73 8.07 -9.31
CA PRO A 223 -17.27 8.82 -8.15
C PRO A 223 -16.33 7.97 -7.30
N VAL A 224 -15.14 8.50 -6.99
CA VAL A 224 -14.14 7.87 -6.10
C VAL A 224 -14.17 8.62 -4.78
N ASP A 225 -14.30 7.92 -3.67
CA ASP A 225 -14.33 8.55 -2.35
C ASP A 225 -12.98 9.25 -2.04
N PRO A 226 -13.00 10.42 -1.37
CA PRO A 226 -11.79 11.12 -0.91
C PRO A 226 -10.77 10.27 -0.15
N LEU A 227 -11.16 9.15 0.47
CA LEU A 227 -10.21 8.25 1.15
C LEU A 227 -9.07 7.80 0.23
N ALA A 228 -9.36 7.59 -1.07
CA ALA A 228 -8.38 7.15 -2.06
C ALA A 228 -7.23 8.14 -2.18
N PHE A 229 -7.52 9.44 -1.97
CA PHE A 229 -6.53 10.50 -1.87
C PHE A 229 -5.89 10.60 -0.48
N TRP A 230 -6.70 10.60 0.58
CA TRP A 230 -6.22 10.89 1.93
C TRP A 230 -5.21 9.85 2.44
N VAL A 231 -5.38 8.57 2.13
CA VAL A 231 -4.46 7.50 2.56
C VAL A 231 -3.03 7.72 2.02
N PRO A 232 -2.80 7.78 0.68
CA PRO A 232 -1.46 8.04 0.16
C PRO A 232 -0.96 9.45 0.52
N PHE A 233 -1.82 10.46 0.55
CA PHE A 233 -1.41 11.82 0.92
C PHE A 233 -0.89 11.89 2.36
N LEU A 234 -1.63 11.36 3.33
CA LEU A 234 -1.22 11.37 4.74
C LEU A 234 0.06 10.58 4.96
N THR A 235 0.23 9.48 4.24
CA THR A 235 1.47 8.69 4.28
C THR A 235 2.65 9.48 3.73
N HIS A 236 2.58 9.99 2.49
CA HIS A 236 3.64 10.79 1.89
C HIS A 236 3.95 12.07 2.67
N PHE A 237 2.92 12.74 3.17
CA PHE A 237 3.06 13.94 3.98
C PHE A 237 3.79 13.65 5.29
N TYR A 238 3.40 12.58 6.01
CA TYR A 238 4.08 12.16 7.22
C TYR A 238 5.56 11.88 6.95
N LEU A 239 5.87 11.10 5.91
CA LEU A 239 7.24 10.73 5.55
C LEU A 239 8.09 11.94 5.20
N LEU A 240 7.54 12.88 4.42
CA LEU A 240 8.24 14.11 4.07
C LEU A 240 8.51 14.98 5.30
N VAL A 241 7.51 15.20 6.15
CA VAL A 241 7.65 16.03 7.35
C VAL A 241 8.59 15.39 8.36
N ALA A 242 8.41 14.11 8.69
CA ALA A 242 9.28 13.39 9.61
C ALA A 242 10.70 13.28 9.06
N GLY A 243 10.84 13.02 7.76
CA GLY A 243 12.10 12.93 7.06
C GLY A 243 12.90 14.24 7.05
N LEU A 244 12.21 15.37 6.82
CA LEU A 244 12.81 16.71 6.89
C LEU A 244 13.15 17.10 8.33
N ALA A 245 12.24 16.87 9.28
CA ALA A 245 12.42 17.25 10.68
C ALA A 245 13.57 16.48 11.35
N SER A 246 13.77 15.21 10.97
CA SER A 246 14.89 14.39 11.45
C SER A 246 16.18 14.59 10.64
N GLY A 247 16.10 15.22 9.47
CA GLY A 247 17.22 15.37 8.53
C GLY A 247 17.55 14.11 7.70
N VAL A 248 16.91 12.97 7.97
CA VAL A 248 17.25 11.69 7.30
C VAL A 248 16.99 11.69 5.80
N ILE A 249 16.07 12.53 5.32
CA ILE A 249 15.74 12.63 3.90
C ILE A 249 16.73 13.51 3.12
N LEU A 250 17.60 14.22 3.83
CA LEU A 250 18.61 15.10 3.24
C LEU A 250 19.94 14.37 2.97
N ASP A 251 20.12 13.15 3.50
CA ASP A 251 21.31 12.33 3.28
C ASP A 251 20.97 10.85 2.99
N PRO A 252 21.07 10.40 1.72
CA PRO A 252 21.45 11.19 0.55
C PRO A 252 20.30 12.12 0.09
N PRO A 253 20.59 13.27 -0.55
CA PRO A 253 19.57 14.20 -1.05
C PRO A 253 18.60 13.58 -2.08
N ALA A 254 18.98 12.46 -2.69
CA ALA A 254 18.12 11.70 -3.59
C ALA A 254 16.80 11.27 -2.93
N LEU A 255 16.79 11.01 -1.62
CA LEU A 255 15.58 10.60 -0.89
C LEU A 255 14.51 11.71 -0.91
N LEU A 256 14.93 12.97 -0.80
CA LEU A 256 14.00 14.10 -0.86
C LEU A 256 13.35 14.18 -2.24
N TRP A 257 14.13 14.00 -3.30
CA TRP A 257 13.61 13.99 -4.67
C TRP A 257 12.64 12.84 -4.89
N ILE A 258 12.94 11.64 -4.37
CA ILE A 258 12.06 10.48 -4.47
C ILE A 258 10.74 10.75 -3.74
N ALA A 259 10.78 11.23 -2.50
CA ALA A 259 9.56 11.51 -1.72
C ALA A 259 8.70 12.60 -2.37
N LEU A 260 9.30 13.68 -2.86
CA LEU A 260 8.59 14.72 -3.61
C LEU A 260 8.00 14.17 -4.91
N SER A 261 8.74 13.35 -5.66
CA SER A 261 8.25 12.77 -6.91
C SER A 261 7.07 11.83 -6.68
N MET A 262 7.14 10.97 -5.66
CA MET A 262 6.05 10.05 -5.32
C MET A 262 4.81 10.81 -4.81
N LEU A 263 5.00 11.85 -3.99
CA LEU A 263 3.92 12.74 -3.56
C LEU A 263 3.28 13.47 -4.74
N ILE A 264 4.08 14.07 -5.64
CA ILE A 264 3.56 14.76 -6.84
C ILE A 264 2.75 13.80 -7.71
N LEU A 265 3.26 12.59 -7.93
CA LEU A 265 2.51 11.57 -8.69
C LEU A 265 1.16 11.26 -8.02
N ALA A 266 1.15 11.07 -6.69
CA ALA A 266 -0.09 10.86 -5.95
C ALA A 266 -1.06 12.06 -6.07
N LEU A 267 -0.56 13.30 -5.99
CA LEU A 267 -1.36 14.52 -6.16
C LEU A 267 -1.95 14.64 -7.58
N VAL A 268 -1.16 14.31 -8.61
CA VAL A 268 -1.59 14.37 -10.01
C VAL A 268 -2.68 13.33 -10.28
N LEU A 269 -2.48 12.08 -9.84
CA LEU A 269 -3.46 11.01 -10.00
C LEU A 269 -4.79 11.33 -9.30
N HIS A 270 -4.74 12.03 -8.15
CA HIS A 270 -5.91 12.33 -7.33
C HIS A 270 -6.47 13.75 -7.51
N LYS A 271 -6.02 14.48 -8.54
CA LYS A 271 -6.44 15.87 -8.79
C LYS A 271 -7.96 16.07 -8.73
N PRO A 272 -8.82 15.21 -9.32
CA PRO A 272 -10.28 15.38 -9.22
C PRO A 272 -10.80 15.27 -7.78
N SER A 273 -10.29 14.33 -6.97
CA SER A 273 -10.64 14.25 -5.54
C SER A 273 -10.27 15.54 -4.79
N ILE A 274 -9.07 16.07 -5.04
CA ILE A 274 -8.58 17.30 -4.40
C ILE A 274 -9.49 18.49 -4.75
N GLN A 275 -9.87 18.62 -6.03
CA GLN A 275 -10.78 19.67 -6.48
C GLN A 275 -12.15 19.56 -5.78
N ASN A 276 -12.68 18.34 -5.63
CA ASN A 276 -13.96 18.13 -4.95
C ASN A 276 -13.91 18.44 -3.44
N ILE A 277 -12.78 18.21 -2.78
CA ILE A 277 -12.59 18.46 -1.35
C ILE A 277 -12.44 19.97 -1.08
N PHE A 278 -11.59 20.66 -1.84
CA PHE A 278 -11.14 22.02 -1.50
C PHE A 278 -11.75 23.13 -2.36
N ILE A 279 -12.27 22.81 -3.56
CA ILE A 279 -12.70 23.82 -4.55
C ILE A 279 -14.23 23.84 -4.71
N LYS A 280 -14.99 23.10 -3.88
CA LYS A 280 -16.46 23.08 -3.97
C LYS A 280 -17.01 24.51 -3.88
N LYS A 281 -17.38 25.08 -5.04
CA LYS A 281 -18.14 26.34 -5.12
C LYS A 281 -19.43 26.14 -4.33
N PRO A 282 -19.88 27.12 -3.54
CA PRO A 282 -21.24 27.09 -3.01
C PRO A 282 -22.18 26.94 -4.21
N SER A 283 -22.97 25.86 -4.23
CA SER A 283 -24.11 25.78 -5.11
C SER A 283 -25.04 26.90 -4.66
N PHE A 284 -25.05 28.02 -5.38
CA PHE A 284 -26.20 28.91 -5.33
C PHE A 284 -27.39 28.07 -5.81
N SER A 285 -28.25 27.73 -4.87
CA SER A 285 -29.59 27.27 -5.17
C SER A 285 -30.27 28.38 -5.97
N GLU A 286 -30.40 28.19 -7.27
CA GLU A 286 -31.41 28.93 -8.03
C GLU A 286 -32.77 28.41 -7.55
N GLN A 287 -33.41 29.23 -6.71
CA GLN A 287 -34.86 29.25 -6.52
C GLN A 287 -35.45 30.20 -7.57
#